data_AF-W5QJ95-F1
#
_entry.id   AF-W5QJ95-F1
#
_cell.length_a   1.000
_cell.length_b   1.000
_cell.length_c   1.000
_cell.angle_alpha   90.00
_cell.angle_beta   90.00
_cell.angle_gamma   90.00
#
_symmetry.space_group_name_H-M   'P 1'
#
loop_
_entity.id
_entity.type
_entity.pdbx_description
1 polymer ?
#
loop_
_entity_poly.entity_id
_entity_poly.type
_entity_poly.pdbx_seq_one_letter_code
_entity_poly.pdbx_strand_id
1 'polypeptide(L)' 'SCNTATCVTHRLAGLLSRSGGVVKSNFVPTNVGSEAF' A
#
# COMPACT_ATOMS: atom_id res chain seq x y z
N SER A 1 9.96 -8.78 -12.74
CA SER A 1 8.86 -7.79 -12.88
C SER A 1 7.96 -8.24 -14.03
N CYS A 2 6.65 -8.00 -13.96
CA CYS A 2 5.70 -8.39 -15.00
C CYS A 2 4.91 -7.13 -15.41
N ASN A 3 5.02 -6.73 -16.67
CA ASN A 3 4.58 -5.42 -17.18
C ASN A 3 3.43 -5.50 -18.20
N THR A 4 2.93 -6.70 -18.49
CA THR A 4 1.70 -6.89 -19.27
C THR A 4 0.50 -6.27 -18.55
N ALA A 5 -0.47 -5.76 -19.31
CA ALA A 5 -1.66 -5.11 -18.77
C ALA A 5 -2.36 -5.96 -17.68
N THR A 6 -2.54 -7.26 -17.91
CA THR A 6 -3.11 -8.19 -16.93
C THR A 6 -2.35 -8.21 -15.61
N CYS A 7 -1.02 -8.31 -15.68
CA CYS A 7 -0.15 -8.31 -14.51
C CYS A 7 -0.18 -6.98 -13.76
N VAL A 8 -0.21 -5.87 -14.50
CA VAL A 8 -0.32 -4.54 -13.93
C VAL A 8 -1.65 -4.39 -13.19
N THR A 9 -2.76 -4.88 -13.77
CA THR A 9 -4.06 -4.91 -13.09
C THR A 9 -4.04 -5.73 -11.81
N HIS A 10 -3.45 -6.92 -11.82
CA HIS A 10 -3.31 -7.74 -10.60
C HIS A 10 -2.45 -7.06 -9.53
N ARG A 11 -1.33 -6.46 -9.94
CA ARG A 11 -0.46 -5.71 -9.02
C ARG A 11 -1.16 -4.50 -8.44
N LEU A 12 -1.89 -3.76 -9.25
CA LEU A 12 -2.69 -2.61 -8.82
C LEU A 12 -3.77 -3.03 -7.84
N ALA A 13 -4.52 -4.10 -8.15
CA ALA A 13 -5.52 -4.65 -7.22
C ALA A 13 -4.89 -5.03 -5.88
N GLY A 14 -3.76 -5.75 -5.91
CA GLY A 14 -3.03 -6.13 -4.70
C GLY A 14 -2.46 -4.94 -3.92
N LEU A 15 -2.12 -3.83 -4.58
CA LEU A 15 -1.70 -2.59 -3.95
C LEU A 15 -2.89 -1.90 -3.28
N LEU A 16 -4.00 -1.71 -4.01
CA LEU A 16 -5.21 -1.08 -3.49
C LEU A 16 -5.79 -1.83 -2.28
N SER A 17 -5.80 -3.16 -2.31
CA SER A 17 -6.25 -3.97 -1.16
C SER A 17 -5.40 -3.75 0.10
N ARG A 18 -4.11 -3.44 -0.04
CA ARG A 18 -3.21 -3.15 1.11
C ARG A 18 -3.25 -1.69 1.53
N SER A 19 -3.39 -0.78 0.56
CA SER A 19 -3.30 0.67 0.77
C SER A 19 -4.63 1.32 1.13
N GLY A 20 -5.76 0.60 1.10
CA GLY A 20 -7.09 1.17 1.36
C GLY A 20 -7.22 1.94 2.69
N GLY A 21 -6.50 1.52 3.74
CA GLY A 21 -6.47 2.24 5.02
C GLY A 21 -5.56 3.47 5.04
N VAL A 22 -4.55 3.51 4.16
CA VAL A 22 -3.51 4.56 4.09
C VAL A 22 -4.02 5.81 3.38
N VAL A 23 -4.97 5.65 2.45
CA VAL A 23 -5.56 6.75 1.65
C VAL A 23 -6.67 7.49 2.42
N LYS A 24 -7.02 7.05 3.63
CA LYS A 24 -8.04 7.71 4.45
C LYS A 24 -7.50 9.04 4.98
N SER A 25 -8.34 10.09 4.98
CA SER A 25 -7.98 11.43 5.48
C SER A 25 -7.51 11.45 6.94
N ASN A 26 -7.90 10.45 7.74
CA ASN A 26 -7.54 10.29 9.15
C ASN A 26 -6.54 9.15 9.36
N PHE A 27 -5.71 8.84 8.37
CA PHE A 27 -4.66 7.83 8.50
C PHE A 27 -3.63 8.27 9.54
N VAL A 28 -3.38 7.41 10.53
CA VAL A 28 -2.31 7.58 11.51
C VAL A 28 -1.13 6.72 11.04
N PRO A 29 0.01 7.32 10.65
CA PRO A 29 1.18 6.57 10.24
C PRO A 29 1.68 5.66 11.36
N THR A 30 2.16 4.48 10.99
CA THR A 30 2.90 3.62 11.92
C THR A 30 4.18 4.33 12.33
N ASN A 31 4.39 4.56 13.63
CA ASN A 31 5.66 5.08 14.14
C ASN A 31 6.77 4.07 13.85
N VAL A 32 7.84 4.52 13.22
CA VAL A 32 9.03 3.73 12.90
C VAL A 32 10.33 4.40 13.38
N GLY A 33 10.20 5.37 14.30
CA GLY A 33 11.33 6.12 14.86
C GLY A 33 12.16 5.33 15.87
N SER A 34 13.18 5.99 16.44
CA SER A 34 14.14 5.39 17.39
C SER A 34 13.53 4.85 18.69
N GLU A 35 12.29 5.20 18.99
CA GLU A 35 11.55 4.70 20.16
C GLU A 35 10.41 3.73 19.77
N ALA A 36 10.31 3.33 18.50
CA ALA A 36 9.22 2.50 18.00
C ALA A 36 9.53 1.00 18.02
N PHE A 37 10.82 0.61 17.96
CA PHE A 37 11.28 -0.77 17.86
C PHE A 37 12.55 -1.00 18.70
#